data_AF-X8GSE9-F1
#
_entry.id   AF-X8GSE9-F1
#
_cell.length_a   1.000
_cell.length_b   1.000
_cell.length_c   1.000
_cell.angle_alpha   90.00
_cell.angle_beta   90.00
_cell.angle_gamma   90.00
#
_symmetry.space_group_name_H-M   'P 1'
#
loop_
_entity.id
_entity.type
_entity.pdbx_description
1 polymer ?
#
loop_
_entity_poly.entity_id
_entity_poly.type
_entity_poly.pdbx_seq_one_letter_code
_entity_poly.pdbx_strand_id
1 'polypeptide(L)'
;MNVTKTMGGIDLLADILSSMMNDKTAPSVIGLTAGLMSWFSSANGVVFPTLIPTVSKIVADIGGNISAIELIIAIVGGATVAGISPLSTGGSLILAAYSQETDSTEKDEQNLFAKLFITSFFVVIIITIFAFLGIFKIFS
;
A
#
# COMPACT_ATOMS: atom_id res chain seq x y z
N MET A 1 -5.46 11.01 15.74
CA MET A 1 -4.34 11.45 14.87
C MET A 1 -3.41 12.49 15.52
N ASN A 2 -3.83 13.26 16.53
CA ASN A 2 -2.92 14.20 17.22
C ASN A 2 -1.87 13.51 18.10
N VAL A 3 -2.25 12.49 18.87
CA VAL A 3 -1.33 11.82 19.82
C VAL A 3 -0.12 11.20 19.12
N THR A 4 -0.30 10.51 17.99
CA THR A 4 0.80 9.83 17.26
C THR A 4 1.81 10.81 16.68
N LYS A 5 1.36 12.00 16.26
CA LYS A 5 2.24 13.09 15.84
C LYS A 5 2.92 13.75 17.02
N THR A 6 2.18 14.01 18.11
CA THR A 6 2.73 14.58 19.36
C THR A 6 3.76 13.67 20.02
N MET A 7 3.60 12.35 19.89
CA MET A 7 4.50 11.33 20.44
C MET A 7 5.69 10.99 19.53
N GLY A 8 5.83 11.65 18.36
CA GLY A 8 6.94 11.42 17.42
C GLY A 8 6.86 10.10 16.63
N GLY A 9 5.73 9.39 16.66
CA GLY A 9 5.60 8.09 16.00
C GLY A 9 5.62 8.18 14.46
N ILE A 10 5.05 9.26 13.91
CA ILE A 10 5.13 9.54 12.46
C ILE A 10 6.56 9.86 12.06
N ASP A 11 7.29 10.60 12.91
CA ASP A 11 8.68 10.95 12.66
C ASP A 11 9.59 9.73 12.71
N LEU A 12 9.38 8.82 13.68
CA LEU A 12 10.09 7.55 13.76
C LEU A 12 9.82 6.66 12.54
N LEU A 13 8.56 6.56 12.11
CA LEU A 13 8.20 5.78 10.92
C LEU A 13 8.85 6.34 9.67
N ALA A 14 8.86 7.67 9.51
CA ALA A 14 9.57 8.34 8.43
C ALA A 14 11.07 8.05 8.47
N ASP A 15 11.72 8.12 9.64
CA ASP A 15 13.16 7.83 9.78
C ASP A 15 13.50 6.39 9.38
N ILE A 16 12.71 5.41 9.85
CA ILE A 16 12.88 4.00 9.51
C ILE A 16 12.75 3.82 8.00
N LEU A 17 11.68 4.37 7.41
CA LEU A 17 11.45 4.28 5.98
C LEU A 17 12.60 4.93 5.20
N SER A 18 12.97 6.18 5.51
CA SER A 18 14.06 6.92 4.89
C SER A 18 15.40 6.17 4.96
N SER A 19 15.68 5.48 6.08
CA SER A 19 16.92 4.70 6.26
C SER A 19 17.03 3.51 5.30
N MET A 20 15.93 3.05 4.70
CA MET A 20 15.87 1.90 3.80
C MET A 20 15.78 2.29 2.32
N MET A 21 15.77 3.59 1.99
CA MET A 21 15.52 4.06 0.64
C MET A 21 16.45 5.22 0.20
N ASN A 22 16.41 5.52 -1.09
CA ASN A 22 17.12 6.65 -1.72
C ASN A 22 16.20 7.33 -2.76
N ASP A 23 16.75 8.32 -3.47
CA ASP A 23 16.05 9.13 -4.49
C ASP A 23 15.31 8.30 -5.55
N LYS A 24 15.83 7.12 -5.90
CA LYS A 24 15.24 6.21 -6.89
C LYS A 24 14.32 5.16 -6.29
N THR A 25 14.63 4.65 -5.09
CA THR A 25 13.88 3.54 -4.50
C THR A 25 12.72 4.00 -3.63
N ALA A 26 12.68 5.27 -3.21
CA ALA A 26 11.66 5.77 -2.29
C ALA A 26 10.21 5.52 -2.73
N PRO A 27 9.81 5.81 -3.98
CA PRO A 27 8.45 5.53 -4.44
C PRO A 27 8.13 4.03 -4.41
N SER A 28 9.10 3.20 -4.80
CA SER A 28 8.96 1.74 -4.81
C SER A 28 8.80 1.17 -3.40
N VAL A 29 9.66 1.59 -2.46
CA VAL A 29 9.65 1.09 -1.08
C VAL A 29 8.37 1.51 -0.39
N ILE A 30 7.98 2.79 -0.46
CA ILE A 30 6.79 3.29 0.23
C ILE A 30 5.50 2.70 -0.37
N GLY A 31 5.44 2.52 -1.70
CA GLY A 31 4.32 1.89 -2.38
C GLY A 31 4.19 0.40 -2.04
N LEU A 32 5.30 -0.32 -1.94
CA LEU A 32 5.31 -1.71 -1.49
C LEU A 32 4.85 -1.83 -0.04
N THR A 33 5.39 -0.99 0.86
CA THR A 33 4.95 -0.94 2.26
C THR A 33 3.45 -0.67 2.37
N ALA A 34 2.91 0.28 1.57
CA ALA A 34 1.49 0.56 1.53
C ALA A 34 0.66 -0.64 1.08
N GLY A 35 1.09 -1.36 0.03
CA GLY A 35 0.43 -2.58 -0.43
C GLY A 35 0.43 -3.70 0.61
N LEU A 36 1.59 -3.97 1.22
CA LEU A 36 1.72 -4.99 2.28
C LEU A 36 0.83 -4.67 3.48
N MET A 37 0.82 -3.41 3.94
CA MET A 37 -0.05 -2.98 5.04
C MET A 37 -1.53 -3.14 4.67
N SER A 38 -1.90 -2.84 3.43
CA SER A 38 -3.31 -2.89 2.99
C SER A 38 -3.84 -4.30 2.74
N TRP A 39 -2.98 -5.34 2.67
CA TRP A 39 -3.45 -6.72 2.69
C TRP A 39 -4.15 -7.09 4.00
N PHE A 40 -3.75 -6.47 5.11
CA PHE A 40 -4.24 -6.80 6.45
C PHE A 40 -5.02 -5.65 7.09
N SER A 41 -5.17 -4.53 6.40
CA SER A 41 -5.81 -3.33 6.94
C SER A 41 -6.61 -2.59 5.86
N SER A 42 -7.39 -1.60 6.32
CA SER A 42 -8.10 -0.70 5.41
C SER A 42 -7.16 0.39 4.89
N ALA A 43 -7.10 0.54 3.57
CA ALA A 43 -6.33 1.62 2.92
C ALA A 43 -6.73 2.99 3.48
N ASN A 44 -8.05 3.28 3.48
CA ASN A 44 -8.58 4.55 3.97
C ASN A 44 -8.53 4.68 5.50
N GLY A 45 -8.73 3.58 6.23
CA GLY A 45 -8.81 3.61 7.69
C GLY A 45 -7.45 3.63 8.39
N VAL A 46 -6.41 3.06 7.77
CA VAL A 46 -5.10 2.83 8.40
C VAL A 46 -3.96 3.30 7.51
N VAL A 47 -3.87 2.80 6.28
CA VAL A 47 -2.66 3.02 5.45
C VAL A 47 -2.46 4.49 5.08
N PHE A 48 -3.51 5.17 4.60
CA PHE A 48 -3.40 6.58 4.20
C PHE A 48 -3.15 7.50 5.41
N PRO A 49 -3.90 7.40 6.52
CA PRO A 49 -3.61 8.18 7.73
C PRO A 49 -2.23 7.93 8.34
N THR A 50 -1.62 6.76 8.08
CA THR A 50 -0.30 6.41 8.61
C THR A 50 0.85 6.86 7.69
N LEU A 51 0.77 6.57 6.38
CA LEU A 51 1.88 6.80 5.45
C LEU A 51 1.87 8.17 4.77
N ILE A 52 0.72 8.78 4.49
CA ILE A 52 0.70 10.10 3.84
C ILE A 52 1.40 11.17 4.72
N PRO A 53 1.21 11.19 6.05
CA PRO A 53 1.89 12.16 6.90
C PRO A 53 3.43 12.00 6.96
N THR A 54 4.00 10.83 6.62
CA THR A 54 5.46 10.63 6.63
C THR A 54 6.13 11.24 5.40
N VAL A 55 5.38 11.46 4.30
CA VAL A 55 5.90 11.92 3.01
C VAL A 55 6.72 13.20 3.13
N SER A 56 6.22 14.21 3.84
CA SER A 56 6.92 15.50 3.95
C SER A 56 8.31 15.36 4.60
N LYS A 57 8.43 14.47 5.59
CA LYS A 57 9.71 14.21 6.25
C LYS A 57 10.62 13.35 5.39
N ILE A 58 10.10 12.31 4.73
CA ILE A 58 10.85 11.47 3.80
C ILE A 58 11.48 12.31 2.67
N VAL A 59 10.72 13.26 2.09
CA VAL A 59 11.25 14.18 1.06
C VAL A 59 12.35 15.06 1.62
N ALA A 60 12.22 15.54 2.86
CA ALA A 60 13.25 16.38 3.50
C ALA A 60 14.53 15.60 3.85
N ASP A 61 14.40 14.35 4.32
CA ASP A 61 15.52 13.52 4.76
C ASP A 61 16.33 12.97 3.58
N ILE A 62 15.65 12.49 2.52
CA ILE A 62 16.32 11.95 1.34
C ILE A 62 16.84 13.08 0.44
N GLY A 63 16.06 14.16 0.31
CA GLY A 63 16.33 15.23 -0.64
C GLY A 63 16.37 14.76 -2.09
N GLY A 64 17.03 15.55 -2.95
CA GLY A 64 17.19 15.21 -4.37
C GLY A 64 15.93 15.46 -5.19
N ASN A 65 15.70 14.63 -6.21
CA ASN A 65 14.67 14.82 -7.24
C ASN A 65 13.37 14.04 -6.95
N ILE A 66 13.08 13.76 -5.66
CA ILE A 66 11.83 13.12 -5.23
C ILE A 66 10.75 14.17 -5.05
N SER A 67 9.56 13.88 -5.57
CA SER A 67 8.36 14.67 -5.31
C SER A 67 7.45 14.03 -4.27
N ALA A 68 6.85 14.86 -3.43
CA ALA A 68 5.82 14.42 -2.50
C ALA A 68 4.62 13.78 -3.24
N ILE A 69 4.28 14.29 -4.42
CA ILE A 69 3.20 13.75 -5.26
C ILE A 69 3.53 12.33 -5.70
N GLU A 70 4.77 12.07 -6.12
CA GLU A 70 5.22 10.75 -6.55
C GLU A 70 5.06 9.70 -5.43
N LEU A 71 5.46 10.06 -4.20
CA LEU A 71 5.31 9.19 -3.03
C LEU A 71 3.85 8.95 -2.66
N ILE A 72 3.00 9.98 -2.74
CA ILE A 72 1.56 9.85 -2.47
C ILE A 72 0.89 8.95 -3.51
N ILE A 73 1.22 9.10 -4.80
CA ILE A 73 0.72 8.23 -5.86
C ILE A 73 1.13 6.77 -5.59
N ALA A 74 2.39 6.55 -5.19
CA ALA A 74 2.86 5.21 -4.84
C ALA A 74 2.12 4.61 -3.64
N ILE A 75 1.87 5.40 -2.59
CA ILE A 75 1.08 4.96 -1.42
C ILE A 75 -0.34 4.59 -1.83
N VAL A 76 -1.02 5.50 -2.54
CA VAL A 76 -2.43 5.32 -2.95
C VAL A 76 -2.55 4.13 -3.90
N GLY A 77 -1.71 4.08 -4.93
CA GLY A 77 -1.69 2.98 -5.90
C GLY A 77 -1.45 1.64 -5.22
N GLY A 78 -0.39 1.53 -4.38
CA GLY A 78 -0.03 0.29 -3.70
C GLY A 78 -1.12 -0.20 -2.75
N ALA A 79 -1.68 0.67 -1.91
CA ALA A 79 -2.73 0.28 -0.97
C ALA A 79 -4.05 -0.07 -1.68
N THR A 80 -4.45 0.68 -2.71
CA THR A 80 -5.73 0.44 -3.39
C THR A 80 -5.73 -0.89 -4.12
N VAL A 81 -4.67 -1.23 -4.87
CA VAL A 81 -4.62 -2.51 -5.61
C VAL A 81 -4.52 -3.71 -4.67
N ALA A 82 -3.91 -3.54 -3.50
CA ALA A 82 -3.86 -4.56 -2.47
C ALA A 82 -5.24 -4.89 -1.86
N GLY A 83 -6.22 -3.98 -2.00
CA GLY A 83 -7.58 -4.13 -1.44
C GLY A 83 -8.38 -5.32 -1.97
N ILE A 84 -7.98 -5.91 -3.12
CA ILE A 84 -8.57 -7.16 -3.64
C ILE A 84 -8.15 -8.41 -2.84
N SER A 85 -7.14 -8.28 -1.97
CA SER A 85 -6.70 -9.38 -1.11
C SER A 85 -7.86 -9.88 -0.25
N PRO A 86 -8.08 -11.20 -0.16
CA PRO A 86 -9.16 -11.79 0.65
C PRO A 86 -9.00 -11.52 2.16
N LEU A 87 -7.80 -11.12 2.59
CA LEU A 87 -7.48 -10.75 3.96
C LEU A 87 -7.87 -9.30 4.28
N SER A 88 -8.09 -8.47 3.24
CA SER A 88 -8.54 -7.10 3.39
C SER A 88 -10.07 -7.03 3.45
N THR A 89 -10.61 -5.90 3.90
CA THR A 89 -12.07 -5.66 3.94
C THR A 89 -12.72 -5.85 2.58
N GLY A 90 -12.05 -5.41 1.49
CA GLY A 90 -12.58 -5.55 0.14
C GLY A 90 -12.70 -6.99 -0.31
N GLY A 91 -11.61 -7.77 -0.23
CA GLY A 91 -11.62 -9.17 -0.64
C GLY A 91 -12.44 -10.08 0.27
N SER A 92 -12.56 -9.79 1.56
CA SER A 92 -13.43 -10.57 2.46
C SER A 92 -14.91 -10.38 2.11
N LEU A 93 -15.32 -9.18 1.68
CA LEU A 93 -16.67 -8.94 1.16
C LEU A 93 -16.91 -9.69 -0.16
N ILE A 94 -15.91 -9.80 -1.04
CA ILE A 94 -16.01 -10.58 -2.28
C ILE A 94 -16.24 -12.06 -1.95
N LEU A 95 -15.47 -12.63 -1.02
CA LEU A 95 -15.64 -14.02 -0.59
C LEU A 95 -17.00 -14.25 0.08
N ALA A 96 -17.42 -13.33 0.95
CA ALA A 96 -18.72 -13.43 1.61
C ALA A 96 -19.89 -13.34 0.63
N ALA A 97 -19.79 -12.49 -0.40
CA ALA A 97 -20.78 -12.39 -1.46
C ALA A 97 -20.80 -13.65 -2.33
N TYR A 98 -19.63 -14.20 -2.68
CA TYR A 98 -19.53 -15.44 -3.44
C TYR A 98 -20.18 -16.62 -2.71
N SER A 99 -19.91 -16.77 -1.41
CA SER A 99 -20.49 -17.82 -0.57
C SER A 99 -22.02 -17.70 -0.40
N GLN A 100 -22.54 -16.47 -0.39
CA GLN A 100 -23.99 -16.22 -0.26
C GLN A 100 -24.75 -16.41 -1.57
N GLU A 101 -24.17 -16.02 -2.71
CA GLU A 101 -24.85 -16.01 -4.01
C GLU A 101 -24.64 -17.31 -4.81
N THR A 102 -23.75 -18.19 -4.34
CA THR A 102 -23.48 -19.48 -5.00
C THR A 102 -23.59 -20.61 -3.98
N ASP A 103 -24.04 -21.79 -4.42
CA ASP A 103 -23.93 -23.04 -3.64
C ASP A 103 -22.46 -23.53 -3.63
N SER A 104 -21.52 -22.64 -3.30
CA SER A 104 -20.09 -22.93 -3.35
C SER A 104 -19.69 -23.93 -2.28
N THR A 105 -18.82 -24.87 -2.66
CA THR A 105 -18.18 -25.74 -1.68
C THR A 105 -17.02 -25.02 -1.00
N GLU A 106 -16.59 -25.52 0.17
CA GLU A 106 -15.40 -25.00 0.86
C GLU A 106 -14.16 -24.98 -0.07
N LYS A 107 -14.04 -25.95 -0.98
CA LYS A 107 -12.94 -26.01 -1.95
C LYS A 107 -13.01 -24.88 -2.98
N ASP A 108 -14.22 -24.46 -3.38
CA ASP A 108 -14.40 -23.35 -4.32
C ASP A 108 -14.03 -22.01 -3.68
N GLU A 109 -14.41 -21.82 -2.41
CA GLU A 109 -14.03 -20.65 -1.62
C GLU A 109 -12.51 -20.59 -1.40
N GLN A 110 -11.86 -21.71 -1.08
CA GLN A 110 -10.40 -21.79 -0.95
C GLN A 110 -9.68 -21.47 -2.28
N ASN A 111 -10.21 -21.98 -3.40
CA ASN A 111 -9.68 -21.66 -4.73
C ASN A 111 -9.83 -20.17 -5.06
N LEU A 112 -10.98 -19.56 -4.72
CA LEU A 112 -11.21 -18.14 -4.92
C LEU A 112 -10.32 -17.30 -4.02
N PHE A 113 -10.15 -17.67 -2.75
CA PHE A 113 -9.21 -17.05 -1.82
C PHE A 113 -7.81 -17.02 -2.42
N ALA A 114 -7.30 -18.18 -2.89
CA ALA A 114 -5.98 -18.27 -3.50
C ALA A 114 -5.85 -17.39 -4.74
N LYS A 115 -6.87 -17.40 -5.63
CA LYS A 115 -6.89 -16.54 -6.82
C LYS A 115 -6.85 -15.05 -6.46
N LEU A 116 -7.65 -14.61 -5.51
CA LEU A 116 -7.69 -13.21 -5.07
C LEU A 116 -6.36 -12.78 -4.44
N PHE A 117 -5.78 -13.63 -3.59
CA PHE A 117 -4.50 -13.34 -2.94
C PHE A 117 -3.35 -13.27 -3.95
N ILE A 118 -3.25 -14.26 -4.86
CA ILE A 118 -2.24 -14.28 -5.93
C ILE A 118 -2.42 -13.07 -6.85
N THR A 119 -3.65 -12.74 -7.24
CA THR A 119 -3.92 -11.56 -8.08
C THR A 119 -3.50 -10.27 -7.37
N SER A 120 -3.86 -10.12 -6.09
CA SER A 120 -3.43 -8.98 -5.28
C SER A 120 -1.90 -8.86 -5.22
N PHE A 121 -1.21 -9.99 -4.98
CA PHE A 121 0.24 -10.05 -4.96
C PHE A 121 0.86 -9.56 -6.26
N PHE A 122 0.41 -10.07 -7.40
CA PHE A 122 0.91 -9.67 -8.71
C PHE A 122 0.70 -8.18 -8.99
N VAL A 123 -0.49 -7.64 -8.71
CA VAL A 123 -0.78 -6.22 -9.01
C VAL A 123 0.01 -5.28 -8.09
N VAL A 124 0.22 -5.64 -6.82
CA VAL A 124 1.11 -4.89 -5.92
C VAL A 124 2.54 -4.85 -6.49
N ILE A 125 3.08 -6.00 -6.93
CA ILE A 125 4.42 -6.05 -7.54
C ILE A 125 4.50 -5.19 -8.81
N ILE A 126 3.48 -5.20 -9.67
CA ILE A 126 3.43 -4.35 -10.87
C ILE A 126 3.50 -2.86 -10.48
N ILE A 127 2.71 -2.43 -9.51
CA ILE A 127 2.74 -1.04 -9.02
C ILE A 127 4.10 -0.69 -8.41
N THR A 128 4.71 -1.59 -7.64
CA THR A 128 6.06 -1.41 -7.11
C THR A 128 7.10 -1.23 -8.22
N ILE A 129 7.03 -2.03 -9.29
CA ILE A 129 7.91 -1.89 -10.45
C ILE A 129 7.67 -0.56 -11.16
N PHE A 130 6.40 -0.15 -11.36
CA PHE A 130 6.07 1.13 -11.98
C PHE A 130 6.61 2.32 -11.19
N ALA A 131 6.52 2.25 -9.87
CA ALA A 131 7.10 3.23 -8.95
C ALA A 131 8.64 3.24 -9.07
N PHE A 132 9.29 2.08 -9.12
CA PHE A 132 10.74 1.97 -9.30
C PHE A 132 11.24 2.52 -10.64
N LEU A 133 10.49 2.29 -11.72
CA LEU A 133 10.79 2.82 -13.05
C LEU A 133 10.52 4.33 -13.17
N GLY A 134 9.99 4.97 -12.13
CA GLY A 134 9.71 6.40 -12.12
C GLY A 134 8.53 6.80 -13.02
N ILE A 135 7.60 5.88 -13.32
CA ILE A 135 6.43 6.18 -14.17
C ILE A 135 5.57 7.28 -13.52
N PHE A 136 5.53 7.33 -12.19
CA PHE A 136 4.77 8.34 -11.45
C PHE A 136 5.35 9.75 -11.55
N LYS A 137 6.60 9.91 -12.02
CA LYS A 137 7.21 11.23 -12.28
C LYS A 137 6.51 12.01 -13.38
N ILE A 138 5.73 11.36 -14.25
CA ILE A 138 4.94 12.02 -15.29
C ILE A 138 3.88 12.95 -14.68
N PHE A 139 3.45 12.67 -13.45
CA PHE A 139 2.43 13.42 -12.73
C PHE A 139 3.00 14.36 -11.66
N SER A 140 4.33 14.46 -11.58
CA SER A 140 5.08 15.21 -10.57
C SER A 140 5.60 16.53 -11.10
#